data_AF-A0A914UN93-F1
#
_entry.id   AF-A0A914UN93-F1
#
_cell.length_a   1.000
_cell.length_b   1.000
_cell.length_c   1.000
_cell.angle_alpha   90.00
_cell.angle_beta   90.00
_cell.angle_gamma   90.00
#
_symmetry.space_group_name_H-M   'P 1'
#
loop_
_entity.id
_entity.type
_entity.pdbx_description
1 polymer ?
#
loop_
_entity_poly.entity_id
_entity_poly.type
_entity_poly.pdbx_seq_one_letter_code
_entity_poly.pdbx_strand_id
1 'polypeptide(L)'
;MTPATTTTTMKIDSKSTPLLNFCTFNARSLLDAGQLADFEDQAARINFDVIGLAEVRRRGTARLDLSSGYSLFYSGESDQSRNGVGFYMSQNWTARVLEFVPVSSRIASVLLDLDSRKTIRLVQVYAPTTAYDDDVIESFYEDLDGAIRGSSTATHTIIMGDFNAKVGQQIEEERATGQFGRGERNERGQMLVDFCEARRIVIGNTLFKKGSRRKWTWRSANGETLNEIDFVLSSHREIFTDVSVLKKFTTGSDHRLVRATITVQGSQTRWHQLARWRAPRKPVIRRLNPAIYRYAIEDFMRSNASEDNELDDQYGAIVNTIRDAAQIASEELRTATKITEETRQLLKKRQELKKTGKM
;
A
#
# COMPACT_ATOMS: atom_id res chain seq x y z
N MET A 1 -30.77 -49.47 3.42
CA MET A 1 -29.94 -48.90 2.33
C MET A 1 -29.71 -47.43 2.67
N THR A 2 -28.58 -47.14 3.32
CA THR A 2 -28.12 -45.79 3.66
C THR A 2 -27.22 -45.29 2.53
N PRO A 3 -27.38 -44.04 2.03
CA PRO A 3 -26.53 -43.55 0.97
C PRO A 3 -25.17 -43.17 1.55
N ALA A 4 -24.10 -43.73 0.97
CA ALA A 4 -22.73 -43.38 1.31
C ALA A 4 -22.45 -41.93 0.88
N THR A 5 -22.12 -41.09 1.85
CA THR A 5 -21.65 -39.72 1.59
C THR A 5 -20.21 -39.80 1.09
N THR A 6 -20.02 -39.73 -0.23
CA THR A 6 -18.70 -39.62 -0.83
C THR A 6 -18.12 -38.25 -0.50
N THR A 7 -17.30 -38.17 0.54
CA THR A 7 -16.47 -37.00 0.84
C THR A 7 -15.45 -36.83 -0.27
N THR A 8 -15.75 -35.98 -1.25
CA THR A 8 -14.78 -35.52 -2.23
C THR A 8 -13.75 -34.66 -1.52
N THR A 9 -12.68 -35.28 -1.02
CA THR A 9 -11.44 -34.57 -0.68
C THR A 9 -10.91 -33.93 -1.94
N MET A 10 -11.07 -32.61 -2.05
CA MET A 10 -10.40 -31.81 -3.06
C MET A 10 -8.89 -31.99 -2.87
N LYS A 11 -8.25 -32.70 -3.80
CA LYS A 11 -6.78 -32.67 -3.95
C LYS A 11 -6.39 -31.25 -4.34
N ILE A 12 -5.79 -30.53 -3.41
CA ILE A 12 -5.22 -29.20 -3.64
C ILE A 12 -3.87 -29.40 -4.33
N ASP A 13 -3.77 -29.00 -5.61
CA ASP A 13 -2.52 -28.99 -6.37
C ASP A 13 -1.47 -28.09 -5.70
N SER A 14 -0.26 -28.61 -5.54
CA SER A 14 0.75 -28.15 -4.57
C SER A 14 1.95 -27.40 -5.21
N LYS A 15 1.78 -26.61 -6.28
CA LYS A 15 2.94 -26.19 -7.11
C LYS A 15 3.10 -24.74 -7.57
N SER A 16 2.29 -23.74 -7.20
CA SER A 16 2.58 -22.35 -7.62
C SER A 16 3.16 -21.48 -6.51
N THR A 17 4.35 -20.92 -6.77
CA THR A 17 4.98 -19.90 -5.92
C THR A 17 4.03 -18.69 -5.79
N PRO A 18 3.75 -18.21 -4.57
CA PRO A 18 2.89 -17.05 -4.35
C PRO A 18 3.44 -15.79 -5.03
N LEU A 19 2.54 -15.05 -5.69
CA LEU A 19 2.84 -13.79 -6.35
C LEU A 19 2.54 -12.63 -5.40
N LEU A 20 3.54 -11.78 -5.17
CA LEU A 20 3.41 -10.55 -4.40
C LEU A 20 3.29 -9.35 -5.34
N ASN A 21 2.50 -8.36 -4.98
CA ASN A 21 2.15 -7.21 -5.79
C ASN A 21 2.44 -5.91 -5.04
N PHE A 22 3.61 -5.33 -5.28
CA PHE A 22 3.99 -4.04 -4.72
C PHE A 22 3.74 -2.94 -5.73
N CYS A 23 3.10 -1.87 -5.27
CA CYS A 23 2.71 -0.76 -6.12
C CYS A 23 3.37 0.54 -5.66
N THR A 24 3.59 1.47 -6.58
CA THR A 24 3.93 2.85 -6.27
C THR A 24 2.99 3.82 -6.98
N PHE A 25 2.64 4.90 -6.29
CA PHE A 25 1.71 5.90 -6.79
C PHE A 25 1.97 7.28 -6.17
N ASN A 26 2.24 8.28 -7.02
CA ASN A 26 2.16 9.68 -6.60
C ASN A 26 0.68 10.12 -6.55
N ALA A 27 0.19 10.34 -5.32
CA ALA A 27 -1.21 10.66 -5.06
C ALA A 27 -1.52 12.16 -5.24
N ARG A 28 -0.49 13.00 -5.37
CA ARG A 28 -0.50 14.47 -5.24
C ARG A 28 -0.98 15.04 -3.91
N SER A 29 -1.94 14.41 -3.25
CA SER A 29 -2.39 14.75 -1.90
C SER A 29 -3.34 13.69 -1.39
N LEU A 30 -3.10 13.23 -0.17
CA LEU A 30 -4.04 12.43 0.62
C LEU A 30 -4.39 13.14 1.93
N LEU A 31 -4.23 14.46 1.99
CA LEU A 31 -4.53 15.27 3.17
C LEU A 31 -6.03 15.28 3.47
N ASP A 32 -6.84 15.54 2.46
CA ASP A 32 -8.30 15.62 2.56
C ASP A 32 -8.96 14.24 2.65
N ALA A 33 -10.06 14.15 3.42
CA ALA A 33 -10.80 12.91 3.62
C ALA A 33 -11.47 12.40 2.33
N GLY A 34 -11.89 13.31 1.44
CA GLY A 34 -12.44 12.98 0.13
C GLY A 34 -11.38 12.40 -0.81
N GLN A 35 -10.18 12.99 -0.84
CA GLN A 35 -9.05 12.47 -1.63
C GLN A 35 -8.62 11.08 -1.16
N LEU A 36 -8.52 10.89 0.16
CA LEU A 36 -8.22 9.58 0.74
C LEU A 36 -9.32 8.56 0.41
N ALA A 37 -10.60 8.94 0.50
CA ALA A 37 -11.70 8.04 0.18
C ALA A 37 -11.75 7.65 -1.31
N ASP A 38 -11.47 8.58 -2.24
CA ASP A 38 -11.34 8.27 -3.67
C ASP A 38 -10.20 7.29 -3.93
N PHE A 39 -9.04 7.52 -3.29
CA PHE A 39 -7.92 6.58 -3.32
C PHE A 39 -8.31 5.20 -2.80
N GLU A 40 -8.95 5.09 -1.62
CA GLU A 40 -9.37 3.81 -1.04
C GLU A 40 -10.38 3.06 -1.94
N ASP A 41 -11.31 3.76 -2.59
CA ASP A 41 -12.26 3.17 -3.55
C ASP A 41 -11.57 2.62 -4.80
N GLN A 42 -10.53 3.30 -5.31
CA GLN A 42 -9.74 2.79 -6.42
C GLN A 42 -8.83 1.63 -6.00
N ALA A 43 -8.20 1.72 -4.83
CA ALA A 43 -7.34 0.66 -4.28
C ALA A 43 -8.12 -0.64 -4.07
N ALA A 44 -9.36 -0.57 -3.58
CA ALA A 44 -10.21 -1.74 -3.38
C ALA A 44 -10.54 -2.54 -4.66
N ARG A 45 -10.25 -2.00 -5.86
CA ARG A 45 -10.54 -2.61 -7.16
C ARG A 45 -9.34 -3.31 -7.79
N ILE A 46 -8.17 -3.19 -7.18
CA ILE A 46 -6.92 -3.76 -7.68
C ILE A 46 -6.37 -4.80 -6.70
N ASN A 47 -5.60 -5.74 -7.22
CA ASN A 47 -4.85 -6.67 -6.39
C ASN A 47 -3.49 -6.07 -6.07
N PHE A 48 -3.22 -5.85 -4.79
CA PHE A 48 -1.96 -5.33 -4.25
C PHE A 48 -1.74 -5.88 -2.85
N ASP A 49 -0.47 -5.89 -2.43
CA ASP A 49 -0.03 -6.23 -1.10
C ASP A 49 0.33 -4.97 -0.31
N VAL A 50 1.17 -4.11 -0.92
CA VAL A 50 1.52 -2.79 -0.39
C VAL A 50 1.53 -1.78 -1.53
N ILE A 51 0.97 -0.58 -1.27
CA ILE A 51 1.09 0.59 -2.14
C ILE A 51 2.01 1.60 -1.46
N GLY A 52 3.19 1.84 -2.03
CA GLY A 52 3.99 3.02 -1.71
C GLY A 52 3.38 4.27 -2.31
N LEU A 53 3.40 5.35 -1.54
CA LEU A 53 2.75 6.61 -1.86
C LEU A 53 3.75 7.75 -1.87
N ALA A 54 3.70 8.59 -2.90
CA ALA A 54 4.39 9.87 -2.95
C ALA A 54 3.37 11.03 -2.92
N GLU A 55 3.84 12.19 -2.48
CA GLU A 55 3.03 13.40 -2.25
C GLU A 55 1.79 13.16 -1.38
N VAL A 56 1.97 12.48 -0.23
CA VAL A 56 0.90 12.26 0.75
C VAL A 56 0.42 13.60 1.34
N ARG A 57 1.32 14.59 1.48
CA ARG A 57 1.09 15.95 1.99
C ARG A 57 0.49 16.02 3.39
N ARG A 58 0.74 14.99 4.21
CA ARG A 58 0.41 14.97 5.64
C ARG A 58 1.61 15.41 6.45
N ARG A 59 1.37 16.09 7.57
CA ARG A 59 2.41 16.66 8.42
C ARG A 59 2.94 15.64 9.42
N GLY A 60 4.24 15.70 9.67
CA GLY A 60 4.94 14.82 10.58
C GLY A 60 4.93 13.37 10.12
N THR A 61 5.13 12.47 11.07
CA THR A 61 5.24 11.04 10.82
C THR A 61 4.27 10.29 11.71
N ALA A 62 3.44 9.43 11.12
CA ALA A 62 2.57 8.56 11.90
C ALA A 62 2.10 7.32 11.13
N ARG A 63 1.45 6.43 11.87
CA ARG A 63 0.58 5.39 11.34
C ARG A 63 -0.86 5.79 11.62
N LEU A 64 -1.72 5.68 10.60
CA LEU A 64 -3.17 5.86 10.72
C LEU A 64 -3.86 4.55 10.38
N ASP A 65 -4.55 3.96 11.35
CA ASP A 65 -5.45 2.84 11.09
C ASP A 65 -6.80 3.38 10.60
N LEU A 66 -7.15 2.99 9.39
CA LEU A 66 -8.32 3.49 8.67
C LEU A 66 -9.53 2.61 8.94
N SER A 67 -10.71 3.23 8.91
CA SER A 67 -12.00 2.53 9.05
C SER A 67 -12.24 1.46 7.97
N SER A 68 -11.44 1.42 6.92
CA SER A 68 -11.49 0.43 5.83
C SER A 68 -10.80 -0.90 6.20
N GLY A 69 -10.08 -0.98 7.32
CA GLY A 69 -9.24 -2.13 7.66
C GLY A 69 -7.85 -2.10 7.02
N TYR A 70 -7.38 -0.92 6.61
CA TYR A 70 -6.04 -0.66 6.12
C TYR A 70 -5.29 0.29 7.05
N SER A 71 -3.98 0.32 6.93
CA SER A 71 -3.10 1.27 7.61
C SER A 71 -2.40 2.15 6.60
N LEU A 72 -2.29 3.44 6.90
CA LEU A 72 -1.42 4.39 6.19
C LEU A 72 -0.26 4.77 7.10
N PHE A 73 0.94 4.32 6.76
CA PHE A 73 2.19 4.81 7.31
C PHE A 73 2.66 5.99 6.47
N TYR A 74 3.07 7.09 7.08
CA TYR A 74 3.58 8.24 6.32
C TYR A 74 4.69 8.97 7.06
N SER A 75 5.56 9.59 6.27
CA SER A 75 6.64 10.48 6.65
C SER A 75 6.48 11.76 5.85
N GLY A 76 6.23 12.88 6.52
CA GLY A 76 6.07 14.19 5.90
C GLY A 76 6.74 15.27 6.73
N GLU A 77 6.74 16.51 6.23
CA GLU A 77 7.36 17.64 6.92
C GLU A 77 6.57 18.01 8.18
N SER A 78 7.25 18.45 9.24
CA SER A 78 6.63 18.91 10.49
C SER A 78 5.70 20.10 10.27
N ASP A 79 6.19 21.09 9.53
CA ASP A 79 5.62 22.45 9.54
C ASP A 79 4.77 22.75 8.30
N GLN A 80 4.98 21.99 7.22
CA GLN A 80 4.32 22.23 5.94
C GLN A 80 3.64 20.97 5.40
N SER A 81 2.45 21.15 4.81
CA SER A 81 1.74 20.08 4.10
C SER A 81 2.24 19.98 2.65
N ARG A 82 3.56 19.78 2.51
CA ARG A 82 4.26 19.63 1.24
C ARG A 82 4.96 18.26 1.22
N ASN A 83 5.22 17.74 0.02
CA ASN A 83 5.89 16.46 -0.17
C ASN A 83 5.19 15.31 0.59
N GLY A 84 5.96 14.41 1.17
CA GLY A 84 5.49 13.32 2.02
C GLY A 84 5.41 12.00 1.26
N VAL A 85 5.94 10.95 1.88
CA VAL A 85 5.92 9.58 1.36
C VAL A 85 5.31 8.63 2.38
N GLY A 86 4.89 7.45 1.94
CA GLY A 86 4.26 6.50 2.85
C GLY A 86 3.96 5.15 2.24
N PHE A 87 3.31 4.31 3.04
CA PHE A 87 2.86 2.98 2.64
C PHE A 87 1.42 2.76 3.07
N TYR A 88 0.61 2.25 2.15
CA TYR A 88 -0.77 1.83 2.39
C TYR A 88 -0.86 0.31 2.24
N MET A 89 -1.31 -0.37 3.30
CA MET A 89 -1.35 -1.84 3.36
C MET A 89 -2.45 -2.35 4.30
N SER A 90 -2.88 -3.59 4.12
CA SER A 90 -3.92 -4.20 4.96
C SER A 90 -3.38 -4.51 6.37
N GLN A 91 -4.27 -4.72 7.35
CA GLN A 91 -3.85 -5.09 8.71
C GLN A 91 -3.02 -6.38 8.77
N ASN A 92 -3.19 -7.30 7.81
CA ASN A 92 -2.37 -8.52 7.71
C ASN A 92 -0.92 -8.20 7.35
N TRP A 93 -0.70 -7.23 6.47
CA TRP A 93 0.64 -6.74 6.13
C TRP A 93 1.20 -5.86 7.24
N THR A 94 0.36 -5.05 7.87
CA THR A 94 0.72 -4.25 9.03
C THR A 94 1.25 -5.10 10.19
N ALA A 95 0.64 -6.25 10.46
CA ALA A 95 1.10 -7.20 11.48
C ALA A 95 2.46 -7.85 11.16
N ARG A 96 2.93 -7.73 9.91
CA ARG A 96 4.23 -8.23 9.44
C ARG A 96 5.29 -7.14 9.35
N VAL A 97 4.95 -5.90 9.72
CA VAL A 97 5.93 -4.80 9.77
C VAL A 97 6.89 -5.06 10.93
N LEU A 98 8.16 -5.30 10.58
CA LEU A 98 9.25 -5.41 11.53
C LEU A 98 9.82 -4.03 11.87
N GLU A 99 9.87 -3.14 10.88
CA GLU A 99 10.46 -1.81 11.01
C GLU A 99 9.77 -0.84 10.04
N PHE A 100 9.51 0.40 10.48
CA PHE A 100 9.16 1.52 9.61
C PHE A 100 10.14 2.67 9.90
N VAL A 101 10.88 3.09 8.87
CA VAL A 101 11.90 4.15 8.97
C VAL A 101 11.48 5.37 8.13
N PRO A 102 11.04 6.45 8.78
CA PRO A 102 10.71 7.73 8.14
C PRO A 102 11.98 8.57 7.91
N VAL A 103 12.76 8.25 6.87
CA VAL A 103 14.07 8.89 6.62
C VAL A 103 13.94 10.40 6.42
N SER A 104 13.02 10.81 5.54
CA SER A 104 12.71 12.22 5.29
C SER A 104 11.30 12.37 4.72
N SER A 105 10.89 13.59 4.35
CA SER A 105 9.62 13.82 3.63
C SER A 105 9.64 13.24 2.20
N ARG A 106 10.80 12.81 1.71
CA ARG A 106 11.02 12.24 0.37
C ARG A 106 11.32 10.75 0.37
N ILE A 107 11.75 10.18 1.50
CA ILE A 107 12.15 8.77 1.59
C ILE A 107 11.58 8.16 2.87
N ALA A 108 10.93 7.01 2.73
CA ALA A 108 10.55 6.16 3.85
C ALA A 108 10.79 4.70 3.48
N SER A 109 11.13 3.87 4.47
CA SER A 109 11.25 2.43 4.26
C SER A 109 10.40 1.64 5.24
N VAL A 110 9.96 0.46 4.81
CA VAL A 110 9.31 -0.53 5.66
C VAL A 110 9.98 -1.89 5.45
N LEU A 111 10.33 -2.55 6.55
CA LEU A 111 10.81 -3.93 6.54
C LEU A 111 9.64 -4.86 6.89
N LEU A 112 9.36 -5.81 6.01
CA LEU A 112 8.26 -6.75 6.15
C LEU A 112 8.78 -8.18 6.33
N ASP A 113 8.16 -8.91 7.23
CA ASP A 113 8.31 -10.35 7.38
C ASP A 113 7.47 -11.10 6.32
N LEU A 114 8.14 -11.76 5.36
CA LEU A 114 7.47 -12.59 4.36
C LEU A 114 7.18 -13.99 4.90
N ASP A 115 8.15 -14.57 5.60
CA ASP A 115 8.07 -15.82 6.34
C ASP A 115 9.24 -15.92 7.33
N SER A 116 9.27 -16.97 8.14
CA SER A 116 10.22 -17.17 9.23
C SER A 116 11.72 -17.09 8.86
N ARG A 117 12.09 -17.00 7.58
CA ARG A 117 13.48 -16.84 7.13
C ARG A 117 13.69 -15.71 6.13
N LYS A 118 12.64 -15.03 5.67
CA LYS A 118 12.73 -14.04 4.59
C LYS A 118 12.08 -12.73 4.94
N THR A 119 12.81 -11.66 4.70
CA THR A 119 12.34 -10.30 4.85
C THR A 119 12.42 -9.54 3.53
N ILE A 120 11.53 -8.57 3.36
CA ILE A 120 11.59 -7.64 2.23
C ILE A 120 11.55 -6.20 2.73
N ARG A 121 12.52 -5.41 2.30
CA ARG A 121 12.54 -3.98 2.51
C ARG A 121 11.91 -3.30 1.30
N LEU A 122 10.89 -2.49 1.55
CA LEU A 122 10.32 -1.59 0.55
C LEU A 122 10.76 -0.18 0.88
N VAL A 123 11.36 0.52 -0.07
CA VAL A 123 11.76 1.93 0.04
C VAL A 123 10.88 2.74 -0.90
N GLN A 124 10.08 3.66 -0.36
CA GLN A 124 9.26 4.58 -1.14
C GLN A 124 9.98 5.91 -1.29
N VAL A 125 10.07 6.42 -2.52
CA VAL A 125 10.77 7.67 -2.83
C VAL A 125 9.90 8.71 -3.54
N TYR A 126 10.26 9.97 -3.32
CA TYR A 126 9.84 11.14 -4.11
C TYR A 126 11.06 12.04 -4.35
N ALA A 127 11.76 11.80 -5.46
CA ALA A 127 12.99 12.50 -5.79
C ALA A 127 12.76 14.01 -6.01
N PRO A 128 13.75 14.87 -5.72
CA PRO A 128 13.70 16.28 -6.08
C PRO A 128 13.50 16.48 -7.60
N THR A 129 12.82 17.56 -7.98
CA THR A 129 12.71 17.96 -9.40
C THR A 129 13.99 18.67 -9.85
N THR A 130 14.13 18.93 -11.16
CA THR A 130 15.28 19.68 -11.72
C THR A 130 15.40 21.12 -11.22
N ALA A 131 14.41 21.64 -10.49
CA ALA A 131 14.42 23.00 -9.94
C ALA A 131 15.16 23.09 -8.59
N TYR A 132 15.59 21.96 -8.03
CA TYR A 132 16.38 21.93 -6.80
C TYR A 132 17.88 22.00 -7.09
N ASP A 133 18.61 22.60 -6.17
CA ASP A 133 20.07 22.70 -6.21
C ASP A 133 20.72 21.32 -6.02
N ASP A 134 21.93 21.15 -6.56
CA ASP A 134 22.61 19.85 -6.60
C ASP A 134 22.87 19.26 -5.21
N ASP A 135 23.09 20.09 -4.19
CA ASP A 135 23.23 19.67 -2.78
C ASP A 135 22.01 18.89 -2.29
N VAL A 136 20.79 19.28 -2.71
CA VAL A 136 19.55 18.59 -2.34
C VAL A 136 19.44 17.22 -3.02
N ILE A 137 19.96 17.12 -4.25
CA ILE A 137 19.98 15.87 -4.99
C ILE A 137 21.03 14.91 -4.41
N GLU A 138 22.21 15.40 -4.08
CA GLU A 138 23.27 14.61 -3.44
C GLU A 138 22.77 14.04 -2.11
N SER A 139 22.25 14.90 -1.23
CA SER A 139 21.65 14.48 0.04
C SER A 139 20.53 13.45 -0.14
N PHE A 140 19.68 13.60 -1.17
CA PHE A 140 18.65 12.60 -1.47
C PHE A 140 19.23 11.22 -1.81
N TYR A 141 20.32 11.15 -2.59
CA TYR A 141 20.95 9.88 -2.94
C TYR A 141 21.73 9.26 -1.77
N GLU A 142 22.31 10.07 -0.88
CA GLU A 142 22.91 9.61 0.38
C GLU A 142 21.85 8.99 1.31
N ASP A 143 20.72 9.69 1.50
CA ASP A 143 19.59 9.21 2.28
C ASP A 143 19.00 7.92 1.68
N LEU A 144 18.88 7.86 0.35
CA LEU A 144 18.39 6.67 -0.35
C LEU A 144 19.31 5.48 -0.12
N ASP A 145 20.61 5.69 -0.17
CA ASP A 145 21.59 4.65 0.09
C ASP A 145 21.54 4.16 1.54
N GLY A 146 21.37 5.09 2.49
CA GLY A 146 21.09 4.76 3.89
C GLY A 146 19.82 3.93 4.05
N ALA A 147 18.74 4.30 3.37
CA ALA A 147 17.46 3.58 3.40
C ALA A 147 17.54 2.17 2.80
N ILE A 148 18.34 1.97 1.75
CA ILE A 148 18.55 0.66 1.11
C ILE A 148 19.30 -0.28 2.04
N ARG A 149 20.36 0.20 2.71
CA ARG A 149 21.09 -0.59 3.71
C ARG A 149 20.20 -0.90 4.91
N GLY A 150 19.50 0.12 5.42
CA GLY A 150 18.70 0.03 6.62
C GLY A 150 19.51 -0.34 7.88
N SER A 151 18.82 -0.41 9.02
CA SER A 151 19.40 -0.92 10.27
C SER A 151 19.57 -2.44 10.27
N SER A 152 18.67 -3.11 9.54
CA SER A 152 18.50 -4.57 9.52
C SER A 152 18.64 -5.09 8.10
N THR A 153 19.43 -6.13 7.91
CA THR A 153 19.62 -6.78 6.61
C THR A 153 18.30 -7.37 6.12
N ALA A 154 17.91 -6.99 4.89
CA ALA A 154 16.75 -7.56 4.22
C ALA A 154 17.17 -8.66 3.25
N THR A 155 16.37 -9.72 3.11
CA THR A 155 16.60 -10.75 2.07
C THR A 155 16.44 -10.16 0.67
N HIS A 156 15.42 -9.32 0.49
CA HIS A 156 15.18 -8.58 -0.74
C HIS A 156 14.95 -7.11 -0.44
N THR A 157 15.38 -6.23 -1.34
CA THR A 157 15.11 -4.80 -1.27
C THR A 157 14.48 -4.34 -2.57
N ILE A 158 13.33 -3.68 -2.47
CA ILE A 158 12.66 -3.02 -3.58
C ILE A 158 12.60 -1.53 -3.29
N ILE A 159 13.07 -0.73 -4.25
CA ILE A 159 12.95 0.73 -4.22
C ILE A 159 11.88 1.11 -5.23
N MET A 160 10.94 1.95 -4.85
CA MET A 160 9.85 2.34 -5.73
C MET A 160 9.42 3.77 -5.45
N GLY A 161 8.87 4.45 -6.45
CA GLY A 161 8.55 5.86 -6.25
C GLY A 161 8.56 6.66 -7.53
N ASP A 162 8.38 7.95 -7.34
CA ASP A 162 8.54 8.96 -8.36
C ASP A 162 9.98 9.49 -8.29
N PHE A 163 10.74 9.23 -9.35
CA PHE A 163 12.15 9.60 -9.43
C PHE A 163 12.39 10.91 -10.18
N ASN A 164 11.35 11.54 -10.74
CA ASN A 164 11.51 12.74 -11.58
C ASN A 164 12.57 12.59 -12.68
N ALA A 165 12.80 11.37 -13.16
CA ALA A 165 13.89 10.99 -14.05
C ALA A 165 13.37 10.24 -15.28
N LYS A 166 13.97 10.46 -16.45
CA LYS A 166 13.68 9.69 -17.67
C LYS A 166 14.90 8.85 -18.00
N VAL A 167 14.80 7.53 -17.82
CA VAL A 167 15.96 6.63 -17.97
C VAL A 167 16.19 6.14 -19.40
N GLY A 168 15.14 6.18 -20.23
CA GLY A 168 15.21 5.69 -21.61
C GLY A 168 15.45 4.19 -21.71
N GLN A 169 15.84 3.74 -22.90
CA GLN A 169 16.25 2.35 -23.16
C GLN A 169 17.70 2.12 -22.75
N GLN A 170 18.10 0.84 -22.75
CA GLN A 170 19.47 0.42 -22.56
C GLN A 170 20.42 1.06 -23.56
N ILE A 171 21.52 1.61 -23.03
CA ILE A 171 22.64 2.15 -23.79
C ILE A 171 23.84 1.21 -23.56
N GLU A 172 24.47 0.77 -24.65
CA GLU A 172 25.64 -0.13 -24.61
C GLU A 172 25.41 -1.41 -23.77
N GLU A 173 26.31 -1.72 -22.84
CA GLU A 173 26.30 -2.92 -21.99
C GLU A 173 25.90 -2.64 -20.54
N GLU A 174 25.23 -1.51 -20.26
CA GLU A 174 24.76 -1.18 -18.92
C GLU A 174 23.78 -2.26 -18.41
N ARG A 175 23.79 -2.53 -17.10
CA ARG A 175 23.02 -3.60 -16.45
C ARG A 175 21.76 -3.09 -15.75
N ALA A 176 21.73 -1.81 -15.42
CA ALA A 176 20.68 -1.16 -14.64
C ALA A 176 19.39 -1.09 -15.45
N THR A 177 19.46 -0.78 -16.74
CA THR A 177 18.25 -0.69 -17.58
C THR A 177 18.12 -1.91 -18.50
N GLY A 178 16.96 -2.02 -19.15
CA GLY A 178 16.65 -3.01 -20.16
C GLY A 178 16.18 -2.37 -21.46
N GLN A 179 16.01 -3.23 -22.47
CA GLN A 179 15.71 -2.85 -23.86
C GLN A 179 14.32 -2.20 -24.04
N PHE A 180 13.47 -2.17 -23.01
CA PHE A 180 12.09 -1.74 -23.12
C PHE A 180 11.76 -0.45 -22.35
N GLY A 181 12.74 0.37 -21.99
CA GLY A 181 12.46 1.71 -21.46
C GLY A 181 11.71 2.63 -22.45
N ARG A 182 11.23 3.77 -21.95
CA ARG A 182 10.49 4.78 -22.73
C ARG A 182 11.26 6.09 -22.81
N GLY A 183 11.26 6.68 -24.01
CA GLY A 183 11.74 8.04 -24.24
C GLY A 183 13.26 8.13 -24.25
N GLU A 184 13.75 9.36 -24.34
CA GLU A 184 15.16 9.69 -24.27
C GLU A 184 15.59 9.92 -22.82
N ARG A 185 16.83 9.52 -22.53
CA ARG A 185 17.43 9.69 -21.21
C ARG A 185 17.70 11.17 -20.95
N ASN A 186 17.28 11.68 -19.79
CA ASN A 186 17.67 13.02 -19.33
C ASN A 186 18.78 12.92 -18.27
N GLU A 187 19.33 14.06 -17.85
CA GLU A 187 20.42 14.12 -16.86
C GLU A 187 20.06 13.41 -15.54
N ARG A 188 18.84 13.64 -15.01
CA ARG A 188 18.35 12.93 -13.82
C ARG A 188 18.20 11.43 -14.05
N GLY A 189 17.85 11.04 -15.27
CA GLY A 189 17.87 9.65 -15.72
C GLY A 189 19.26 9.04 -15.70
N GLN A 190 20.28 9.77 -16.16
CA GLN A 190 21.66 9.31 -16.11
C GLN A 190 22.12 9.14 -14.66
N MET A 191 21.87 10.12 -13.77
CA MET A 191 22.20 10.00 -12.35
C MET A 191 21.54 8.77 -11.69
N LEU A 192 20.26 8.50 -12.00
CA LEU A 192 19.59 7.31 -11.50
C LEU A 192 20.22 6.02 -12.05
N VAL A 193 20.59 5.99 -13.32
CA VAL A 193 21.27 4.84 -13.93
C VAL A 193 22.63 4.61 -13.30
N ASP A 194 23.44 5.65 -13.12
CA ASP A 194 24.76 5.56 -12.47
C ASP A 194 24.64 5.06 -11.02
N PHE A 195 23.67 5.59 -10.27
CA PHE A 195 23.35 5.11 -8.93
C PHE A 195 22.99 3.62 -8.92
N CYS A 196 22.20 3.18 -9.89
CA CYS A 196 21.79 1.79 -10.04
C CYS A 196 22.95 0.87 -10.43
N GLU A 197 23.80 1.29 -11.37
CA GLU A 197 25.02 0.56 -11.79
C GLU A 197 25.95 0.32 -10.60
N ALA A 198 26.25 1.38 -9.84
CA ALA A 198 27.14 1.30 -8.68
C ALA A 198 26.65 0.29 -7.63
N ARG A 199 25.33 0.09 -7.52
CA ARG A 199 24.68 -0.79 -6.54
C ARG A 199 24.17 -2.10 -7.11
N ARG A 200 24.41 -2.36 -8.41
CA ARG A 200 23.88 -3.53 -9.14
C ARG A 200 22.35 -3.66 -9.01
N ILE A 201 21.66 -2.52 -9.08
CA ILE A 201 20.21 -2.43 -9.03
C ILE A 201 19.68 -2.36 -10.46
N VAL A 202 18.59 -3.09 -10.75
CA VAL A 202 17.92 -3.03 -12.05
C VAL A 202 16.61 -2.25 -11.96
N ILE A 203 16.30 -1.51 -13.03
CA ILE A 203 15.08 -0.73 -13.21
C ILE A 203 14.00 -1.61 -13.85
N GLY A 204 13.13 -2.16 -13.02
CA GLY A 204 12.14 -3.17 -13.38
C GLY A 204 11.21 -2.78 -14.54
N ASN A 205 10.81 -1.52 -14.64
CA ASN A 205 9.96 -1.03 -15.73
C ASN A 205 10.56 -1.26 -17.13
N THR A 206 11.88 -1.19 -17.23
CA THR A 206 12.60 -1.29 -18.50
C THR A 206 12.81 -2.73 -18.98
N LEU A 207 12.49 -3.72 -18.14
CA LEU A 207 12.76 -5.14 -18.39
C LEU A 207 11.68 -5.82 -19.24
N PHE A 208 10.47 -5.28 -19.28
CA PHE A 208 9.31 -5.96 -19.87
C PHE A 208 8.78 -5.20 -21.08
N LYS A 209 8.57 -5.92 -22.19
CA LYS A 209 7.96 -5.33 -23.40
C LYS A 209 6.50 -4.95 -23.13
N LYS A 210 6.19 -3.65 -23.22
CA LYS A 210 4.83 -3.10 -23.11
C LYS A 210 4.50 -2.22 -24.31
N GLY A 211 3.23 -2.17 -24.68
CA GLY A 211 2.75 -1.20 -25.67
C GLY A 211 2.93 0.24 -25.18
N SER A 212 3.26 1.18 -26.07
CA SER A 212 3.64 2.56 -25.75
C SER A 212 2.66 3.28 -24.81
N ARG A 213 1.35 3.12 -25.03
CA ARG A 213 0.28 3.70 -24.19
C ARG A 213 0.27 3.20 -22.73
N ARG A 214 0.94 2.06 -22.45
CA ARG A 214 1.00 1.42 -21.12
C ARG A 214 2.30 1.72 -20.35
N LYS A 215 3.20 2.54 -20.90
CA LYS A 215 4.50 2.85 -20.28
C LYS A 215 4.51 4.15 -19.47
N TRP A 216 3.83 5.20 -19.94
CA TRP A 216 3.87 6.49 -19.25
C TRP A 216 3.32 6.40 -17.82
N THR A 217 3.88 7.13 -16.88
CA THR A 217 3.41 7.15 -15.50
C THR A 217 2.93 8.53 -15.12
N TRP A 218 3.41 9.58 -15.79
CA TRP A 218 3.00 10.96 -15.58
C TRP A 218 2.52 11.63 -16.86
N ARG A 219 1.58 12.57 -16.71
CA ARG A 219 1.06 13.41 -17.79
C ARG A 219 1.11 14.89 -17.40
N SER A 220 1.59 15.75 -18.30
CA SER A 220 1.60 17.20 -18.07
C SER A 220 0.20 17.79 -17.90
N ALA A 221 0.12 18.96 -17.26
CA ALA A 221 -1.15 19.65 -17.02
C ALA A 221 -1.93 19.97 -18.31
N ASN A 222 -1.22 20.29 -19.40
CA ASN A 222 -1.81 20.53 -20.73
C ASN A 222 -2.15 19.23 -21.49
N GLY A 223 -1.81 18.05 -20.93
CA GLY A 223 -2.13 16.75 -21.51
C GLY A 223 -1.23 16.27 -22.65
N GLU A 224 -0.32 17.11 -23.15
CA GLU A 224 0.48 16.83 -24.34
C GLU A 224 1.68 15.92 -24.06
N THR A 225 2.32 16.07 -22.90
CA THR A 225 3.54 15.35 -22.56
C THR A 225 3.23 14.14 -21.70
N LEU A 226 3.76 12.98 -22.09
CA LEU A 226 3.61 11.70 -21.39
C LEU A 226 4.99 11.08 -21.10
N ASN A 227 5.39 11.12 -19.84
CA ASN A 227 6.68 10.60 -19.38
C ASN A 227 6.52 9.34 -18.52
N GLU A 228 7.56 8.53 -18.46
CA GLU A 228 7.71 7.45 -17.49
C GLU A 228 8.78 7.91 -16.49
N ILE A 229 8.34 8.24 -15.28
CA ILE A 229 9.17 8.79 -14.18
C ILE A 229 8.97 8.06 -12.85
N ASP A 230 7.95 7.21 -12.77
CA ASP A 230 7.68 6.36 -11.62
C ASP A 230 8.25 4.96 -11.89
N PHE A 231 9.18 4.49 -11.05
CA PHE A 231 9.90 3.24 -11.26
C PHE A 231 9.82 2.31 -10.06
N VAL A 232 10.05 1.02 -10.34
CA VAL A 232 10.32 -0.01 -9.34
C VAL A 232 11.68 -0.64 -9.64
N LEU A 233 12.56 -0.68 -8.65
CA LEU A 233 13.96 -1.08 -8.73
C LEU A 233 14.26 -2.21 -7.74
N SER A 234 15.23 -3.08 -8.04
CA SER A 234 15.68 -4.13 -7.12
C SER A 234 17.11 -4.57 -7.46
N SER A 235 17.88 -5.00 -6.46
CA SER A 235 19.16 -5.70 -6.67
C SER A 235 18.98 -7.15 -7.16
N HIS A 236 17.78 -7.71 -7.00
CA HIS A 236 17.44 -9.06 -7.41
C HIS A 236 16.53 -8.98 -8.64
N ARG A 237 17.11 -9.05 -9.84
CA ARG A 237 16.38 -8.96 -11.11
C ARG A 237 15.35 -10.07 -11.25
N GLU A 238 15.72 -11.27 -10.84
CA GLU A 238 14.99 -12.52 -11.04
C GLU A 238 13.68 -12.62 -10.25
N ILE A 239 13.48 -11.75 -9.24
CA ILE A 239 12.21 -11.72 -8.52
C ILE A 239 11.09 -11.10 -9.36
N PHE A 240 11.41 -10.23 -10.32
CA PHE A 240 10.39 -9.57 -11.13
C PHE A 240 9.77 -10.54 -12.13
N THR A 241 8.47 -10.74 -12.01
CA THR A 241 7.67 -11.47 -13.02
C THR A 241 6.97 -10.52 -13.99
N ASP A 242 6.58 -9.33 -13.50
CA ASP A 242 6.04 -8.26 -14.31
C ASP A 242 6.24 -6.91 -13.63
N VAL A 243 6.46 -5.86 -14.41
CA VAL A 243 6.28 -4.47 -13.95
C VAL A 243 5.38 -3.76 -14.96
N SER A 244 4.24 -3.26 -14.50
CA SER A 244 3.27 -2.64 -15.39
C SER A 244 2.40 -1.56 -14.75
N VAL A 245 2.02 -0.59 -15.57
CA VAL A 245 1.05 0.44 -15.20
C VAL A 245 -0.37 -0.13 -15.20
N LEU A 246 -1.11 0.10 -14.12
CA LEU A 246 -2.49 -0.36 -14.00
C LEU A 246 -3.46 0.60 -14.70
N LYS A 247 -4.26 0.05 -15.62
CA LYS A 247 -5.28 0.83 -16.35
C LYS A 247 -6.50 1.18 -15.51
N LYS A 248 -6.86 0.33 -14.54
CA LYS A 248 -8.09 0.41 -13.74
C LYS A 248 -7.84 1.06 -12.38
N PHE A 249 -7.03 2.11 -12.38
CA PHE A 249 -6.75 2.92 -11.19
C PHE A 249 -6.72 4.37 -11.65
N THR A 250 -7.77 5.12 -11.35
CA THR A 250 -7.90 6.49 -11.84
C THR A 250 -8.46 7.36 -10.73
N THR A 251 -7.58 8.18 -10.16
CA THR A 251 -7.94 9.20 -9.18
C THR A 251 -7.91 10.59 -9.84
N GLY A 252 -7.93 11.64 -9.02
CA GLY A 252 -7.63 13.01 -9.44
C GLY A 252 -6.17 13.25 -9.90
N SER A 253 -5.25 12.30 -9.70
CA SER A 253 -3.82 12.46 -10.02
C SER A 253 -3.53 12.51 -11.53
N ASP A 254 -2.44 13.18 -11.87
CA ASP A 254 -1.77 13.17 -13.18
C ASP A 254 -0.80 11.98 -13.32
N HIS A 255 -0.52 11.27 -12.22
CA HIS A 255 0.23 10.02 -12.24
C HIS A 255 -0.67 8.78 -12.41
N ARG A 256 -0.05 7.68 -12.85
CA ARG A 256 -0.64 6.34 -12.91
C ARG A 256 0.11 5.39 -11.98
N LEU A 257 -0.65 4.51 -11.34
CA LEU A 257 -0.09 3.52 -10.43
C LEU A 257 0.71 2.45 -11.19
N VAL A 258 1.96 2.25 -10.77
CA VAL A 258 2.87 1.21 -11.27
C VAL A 258 2.81 0.04 -10.31
N ARG A 259 2.69 -1.18 -10.83
CA ARG A 259 2.73 -2.42 -10.05
C ARG A 259 3.88 -3.30 -10.49
N ALA A 260 4.71 -3.69 -9.54
CA ALA A 260 5.63 -4.81 -9.67
C ALA A 260 4.98 -6.07 -9.10
N THR A 261 4.87 -7.10 -9.93
CA THR A 261 4.50 -8.45 -9.51
C THR A 261 5.78 -9.25 -9.38
N ILE A 262 6.03 -9.81 -8.19
CA ILE A 262 7.25 -10.55 -7.89
C ILE A 262 6.96 -11.97 -7.41
N THR A 263 7.97 -12.83 -7.57
CA THR A 263 8.03 -14.14 -6.93
C THR A 263 9.25 -14.23 -6.04
N VAL A 264 9.06 -14.69 -4.80
CA VAL A 264 10.15 -14.98 -3.87
C VAL A 264 10.24 -16.50 -3.71
N GLN A 265 11.31 -17.11 -4.22
CA GLN A 265 11.47 -18.57 -4.20
C GLN A 265 11.42 -19.12 -2.77
N GLY A 266 10.72 -20.24 -2.59
CA GLY A 266 10.58 -20.90 -1.29
C GLY A 266 9.86 -20.08 -0.23
N SER A 267 9.22 -18.96 -0.60
CA SER A 267 8.32 -18.26 0.32
C SER A 267 7.10 -19.13 0.54
N GLN A 268 6.87 -19.57 1.79
CA GLN A 268 5.66 -20.28 2.18
C GLN A 268 4.50 -19.30 2.38
N THR A 269 4.32 -18.33 1.48
CA THR A 269 3.12 -17.48 1.43
C THR A 269 1.92 -18.30 0.88
N ARG A 270 1.76 -19.54 1.38
CA ARG A 270 0.64 -20.48 1.15
C ARG A 270 -0.74 -19.87 1.44
N TRP A 271 -0.77 -18.76 2.17
CA TRP A 271 -2.00 -18.04 2.54
C TRP A 271 -2.55 -17.14 1.42
N HIS A 272 -1.74 -16.74 0.45
CA HIS A 272 -2.17 -15.84 -0.64
C HIS A 272 -3.10 -16.55 -1.65
N GLN A 273 -3.10 -17.88 -1.68
CA GLN A 273 -4.03 -18.66 -2.50
C GLN A 273 -5.40 -18.88 -1.82
N LEU A 274 -5.48 -18.74 -0.50
CA LEU A 274 -6.70 -19.02 0.27
C LEU A 274 -7.38 -17.79 0.88
N ALA A 275 -6.76 -16.62 0.80
CA ALA A 275 -7.43 -15.35 1.09
C ALA A 275 -7.34 -14.43 -0.12
N ARG A 276 -8.24 -14.66 -1.10
CA ARG A 276 -8.77 -13.54 -1.89
C ARG A 276 -9.44 -12.61 -0.89
N TRP A 277 -8.65 -11.75 -0.24
CA TRP A 277 -9.15 -10.78 0.71
C TRP A 277 -9.93 -9.75 -0.10
N ARG A 278 -11.22 -10.02 -0.27
CA ARG A 278 -12.19 -8.97 -0.51
C ARG A 278 -12.07 -8.05 0.69
N ALA A 279 -11.98 -6.75 0.44
CA ALA A 279 -12.04 -5.75 1.50
C ALA A 279 -13.09 -6.22 2.54
N PRO A 280 -12.72 -6.36 3.82
CA PRO A 280 -13.61 -6.81 4.86
C PRO A 280 -14.79 -5.86 4.77
N ARG A 281 -16.00 -6.41 4.96
CA ARG A 281 -17.15 -5.57 5.23
C ARG A 281 -16.68 -4.58 6.30
N LYS A 282 -16.80 -3.28 6.00
CA LYS A 282 -16.32 -2.19 6.86
C LYS A 282 -16.54 -2.60 8.31
N PRO A 283 -15.51 -2.61 9.17
CA PRO A 283 -15.71 -2.89 10.58
C PRO A 283 -16.91 -2.09 11.06
N VAL A 284 -17.93 -2.79 11.56
CA VAL A 284 -19.13 -2.15 12.07
C VAL A 284 -18.68 -1.43 13.32
N ILE A 285 -18.49 -0.11 13.21
CA ILE A 285 -18.21 0.72 14.37
C ILE A 285 -19.48 0.65 15.21
N ARG A 286 -19.37 0.15 16.43
CA ARG A 286 -20.50 0.10 17.36
C ARG A 286 -20.38 1.27 18.32
N ARG A 287 -21.48 2.01 18.52
CA ARG A 287 -21.58 3.03 19.57
C ARG A 287 -22.20 2.37 20.78
N LEU A 288 -21.48 2.40 21.90
CA LEU A 288 -22.03 1.98 23.17
C LEU A 288 -23.02 3.04 23.67
N ASN A 289 -24.24 2.63 23.99
CA ASN A 289 -25.22 3.45 24.70
C ASN A 289 -24.95 3.33 26.22
N PRO A 290 -24.41 4.37 26.89
CA PRO A 290 -23.99 4.26 28.28
C PRO A 290 -25.13 3.97 29.25
N ALA A 291 -26.36 4.39 28.93
CA ALA A 291 -27.53 4.16 29.79
C ALA A 291 -27.98 2.70 29.76
N ILE A 292 -28.03 2.11 28.56
CA ILE A 292 -28.36 0.68 28.37
C ILE A 292 -27.26 -0.19 28.97
N TYR A 293 -25.99 0.18 28.77
CA TYR A 293 -24.86 -0.55 29.33
C TYR A 293 -24.92 -0.56 30.86
N ARG A 294 -25.14 0.61 31.47
CA ARG A 294 -25.26 0.74 32.93
C ARG A 294 -26.43 -0.09 33.46
N TYR A 295 -27.60 0.02 32.83
CA TYR A 295 -28.77 -0.77 33.22
C TYR A 295 -28.51 -2.28 33.18
N ALA A 296 -27.87 -2.79 32.11
CA ALA A 296 -27.57 -4.21 31.96
C ALA A 296 -26.57 -4.72 33.01
N ILE A 297 -25.57 -3.92 33.37
CA ILE A 297 -24.63 -4.27 34.46
C ILE A 297 -25.35 -4.26 35.82
N GLU A 298 -26.18 -3.25 36.09
CA GLU A 298 -26.90 -3.12 37.37
C GLU A 298 -27.93 -4.25 37.57
N ASP A 299 -28.64 -4.65 36.52
CA ASP A 299 -29.61 -5.76 36.54
C ASP A 299 -28.94 -7.10 36.84
N PHE A 300 -27.76 -7.34 36.25
CA PHE A 300 -26.98 -8.53 36.53
C PHE A 300 -26.44 -8.56 37.97
N MET A 301 -25.94 -7.43 38.48
CA MET A 301 -25.44 -7.33 39.86
C MET A 301 -26.56 -7.58 40.88
N ARG A 302 -27.80 -7.19 40.57
CA ARG A 302 -28.98 -7.52 41.42
C ARG A 302 -29.34 -9.00 41.35
N SER A 303 -29.22 -9.60 40.17
CA SER A 303 -29.62 -10.99 39.92
C SER A 303 -28.62 -12.03 40.42
N ASN A 304 -27.35 -11.63 40.68
CA ASN A 304 -26.28 -12.52 41.14
C ASN A 304 -25.76 -12.18 42.54
N ALA A 305 -26.60 -11.56 43.38
CA ALA A 305 -26.26 -11.19 44.76
C ALA A 305 -26.20 -12.37 45.76
N SER A 306 -25.84 -13.58 45.32
CA SER A 306 -25.68 -14.76 46.19
C SER A 306 -24.21 -15.00 46.53
N GLU A 307 -23.90 -15.14 47.82
CA GLU A 307 -22.54 -15.18 48.38
C GLU A 307 -21.79 -16.53 48.24
N ASP A 308 -22.39 -17.57 47.62
CA ASP A 308 -21.91 -18.96 47.72
C ASP A 308 -21.13 -19.52 46.49
N ASN A 309 -20.71 -18.69 45.54
CA ASN A 309 -19.99 -19.19 44.34
C ASN A 309 -18.45 -19.17 44.50
N GLU A 310 -17.76 -20.20 43.98
CA GLU A 310 -16.29 -20.24 43.92
C GLU A 310 -15.72 -19.05 43.11
N LEU A 311 -14.53 -18.57 43.49
CA LEU A 311 -13.91 -17.34 42.95
C LEU A 311 -13.76 -17.33 41.41
N ASP A 312 -13.47 -18.48 40.79
CA ASP A 312 -13.32 -18.59 39.33
C ASP A 312 -14.67 -18.50 38.60
N ASP A 313 -15.73 -19.04 39.19
CA ASP A 313 -17.10 -18.94 38.65
C ASP A 313 -17.61 -17.51 38.72
N GLN A 314 -17.27 -16.78 39.79
CA GLN A 314 -17.58 -15.35 39.92
C GLN A 314 -16.85 -14.52 38.85
N TYR A 315 -15.57 -14.79 38.59
CA TYR A 315 -14.82 -14.10 37.55
C TYR A 315 -15.37 -14.37 36.14
N GLY A 316 -15.67 -15.64 35.84
CA GLY A 316 -16.30 -16.03 34.58
C GLY A 316 -17.65 -15.35 34.36
N ALA A 317 -18.47 -15.27 35.40
CA ALA A 317 -19.75 -14.60 35.38
C ALA A 317 -19.60 -13.10 35.11
N ILE A 318 -18.68 -12.41 35.78
CA ILE A 318 -18.39 -10.99 35.55
C ILE A 318 -17.93 -10.73 34.10
N VAL A 319 -17.01 -11.55 33.58
CA VAL A 319 -16.49 -11.39 32.22
C VAL A 319 -17.59 -11.58 31.18
N ASN A 320 -18.45 -12.59 31.36
CA ASN A 320 -19.58 -12.84 30.46
C ASN A 320 -20.61 -11.70 30.52
N THR A 321 -20.90 -11.17 31.69
CA THR A 321 -21.80 -10.02 31.85
C THR A 321 -21.27 -8.77 31.19
N ILE A 322 -19.98 -8.45 31.36
CA ILE A 322 -19.37 -7.30 30.71
C ILE A 322 -19.50 -7.44 29.18
N ARG A 323 -19.32 -8.66 28.67
CA ARG A 323 -19.46 -8.96 27.25
C ARG A 323 -20.92 -8.83 26.77
N ASP A 324 -21.87 -9.40 27.50
CA ASP A 324 -23.29 -9.39 27.13
C ASP A 324 -23.90 -7.99 27.26
N ALA A 325 -23.57 -7.25 28.32
CA ALA A 325 -23.96 -5.85 28.50
C ALA A 325 -23.39 -4.97 27.39
N ALA A 326 -22.12 -5.18 27.01
CA ALA A 326 -21.52 -4.48 25.88
C ALA A 326 -22.23 -4.83 24.57
N GLN A 327 -22.65 -6.08 24.38
CA GLN A 327 -23.35 -6.53 23.18
C GLN A 327 -24.76 -5.96 23.06
N ILE A 328 -25.53 -5.94 24.16
CA ILE A 328 -26.88 -5.37 24.23
C ILE A 328 -26.84 -3.85 24.06
N ALA A 329 -25.88 -3.17 24.70
CA ALA A 329 -25.77 -1.72 24.66
C ALA A 329 -25.09 -1.17 23.41
N SER A 330 -24.57 -2.04 22.54
CA SER A 330 -23.88 -1.63 21.32
C SER A 330 -24.83 -1.52 20.14
N GLU A 331 -25.04 -0.30 19.66
CA GLU A 331 -25.75 -0.04 18.41
C GLU A 331 -24.76 0.06 17.25
N GLU A 332 -25.11 -0.52 16.10
CA GLU A 332 -24.30 -0.35 14.89
C GLU A 332 -24.38 1.10 14.41
N LEU A 333 -23.24 1.80 14.39
CA LEU A 333 -23.16 3.04 13.63
C LEU A 333 -23.23 2.65 12.16
N ARG A 334 -24.40 2.87 11.55
CA ARG A 334 -24.49 3.04 10.11
C ARG A 334 -23.64 4.26 9.78
N THR A 335 -22.37 4.05 9.44
CA THR A 335 -21.56 5.12 8.85
C THR A 335 -22.35 5.61 7.66
N ALA A 336 -22.85 6.85 7.72
CA ALA A 336 -23.26 7.57 6.53
C ALA A 336 -22.17 7.32 5.49
N THR A 337 -22.56 6.83 4.32
CA THR A 337 -21.62 6.65 3.22
C THR A 337 -20.82 7.95 3.08
N LYS A 338 -19.52 7.91 3.38
CA LYS A 338 -18.60 9.08 3.35
C LYS A 338 -18.70 9.89 2.04
N ILE A 339 -19.25 9.28 1.01
CA ILE A 339 -19.51 9.83 -0.31
C ILE A 339 -20.99 9.58 -0.61
N THR A 340 -21.77 10.63 -0.86
CA THR A 340 -23.18 10.48 -1.26
C THR A 340 -23.28 9.80 -2.62
N GLU A 341 -24.43 9.19 -2.94
CA GLU A 341 -24.61 8.56 -4.26
C GLU A 341 -24.49 9.59 -5.39
N GLU A 342 -24.92 10.83 -5.13
CA GLU A 342 -24.69 11.97 -6.01
C GLU A 342 -23.19 12.24 -6.24
N THR A 343 -22.38 12.29 -5.18
CA THR A 343 -20.92 12.47 -5.33
C THR A 343 -20.28 11.30 -6.08
N ARG A 344 -20.76 10.05 -5.90
CA ARG A 344 -20.29 8.91 -6.70
C ARG A 344 -20.65 9.04 -8.18
N GLN A 345 -21.85 9.52 -8.49
CA GLN A 345 -22.26 9.79 -9.87
C GLN A 345 -21.42 10.92 -10.48
N LEU A 346 -21.12 11.98 -9.72
CA LEU A 346 -20.24 13.06 -10.17
C LEU A 346 -18.81 12.57 -10.42
N LEU A 347 -18.26 11.70 -9.56
CA LEU A 347 -16.95 11.07 -9.77
C LEU A 347 -16.94 10.19 -11.03
N LYS A 348 -17.99 9.37 -11.25
CA LYS A 348 -18.14 8.57 -12.49
C LYS A 348 -18.24 9.47 -13.73
N LYS A 349 -19.07 10.52 -13.68
CA LYS A 349 -19.23 11.50 -14.76
C LYS A 349 -17.90 12.20 -15.07
N ARG A 350 -17.15 12.61 -14.05
CA ARG A 350 -15.80 13.18 -14.20
C ARG A 350 -14.84 12.20 -14.88
N GLN A 351 -14.88 10.92 -14.52
CA GLN A 351 -14.06 9.89 -15.17
C GLN A 351 -14.44 9.71 -16.65
N GLU A 352 -15.73 9.73 -17.00
CA GLU A 352 -16.22 9.64 -18.37
C GLU A 352 -15.83 10.86 -19.21
N LEU A 353 -15.93 12.07 -18.65
CA LEU A 353 -15.48 13.30 -19.29
C LEU A 353 -13.97 13.27 -19.57
N LYS A 354 -13.16 12.80 -18.61
CA LYS A 354 -11.72 12.59 -18.81
C LYS A 354 -11.40 11.55 -19.90
N LYS A 355 -12.21 10.49 -20.03
CA LYS A 355 -12.03 9.47 -21.09
C LYS A 355 -12.41 9.98 -22.47
N THR A 356 -13.39 10.88 -22.55
CA THR A 356 -13.91 11.43 -23.80
C THR A 356 -13.20 12.70 -24.26
N GLY A 357 -12.22 13.20 -23.50
CA GLY A 357 -11.47 14.41 -23.84
C GLY A 357 -12.30 15.70 -23.77
N LYS A 358 -13.45 15.66 -23.09
CA LYS A 358 -14.39 16.79 -22.96
C LYS A 358 -14.15 17.61 -21.69
N MET A 359 -12.95 17.54 -21.13
CA MET A 359 -12.58 18.20 -19.88
C MET A 359 -11.32 19.03 -20.05
#